data_AF-A0A0R1LKA9-F1
#
_entry.id   AF-A0A0R1LKA9-F1
#
_cell.length_a   1.000
_cell.length_b   1.000
_cell.length_c   1.000
_cell.angle_alpha   90.00
_cell.angle_beta   90.00
_cell.angle_gamma   90.00
#
_symmetry.space_group_name_H-M   'P 1'
#
loop_
_entity.id
_entity.type
_entity.pdbx_description
1 polymer ?
#
loop_
_entity_poly.entity_id
_entity_poly.type
_entity_poly.pdbx_seq_one_letter_code
_entity_poly.pdbx_strand_id
1 'polypeptide(L)'
;MLTQRLRPLMQLISLLTATVLLLWAFPLTVTAAAVIPTPHWGSWETKTITYHYAGSSTYYRKVWQNAARQWNRTGTVRLKTAKTARQAHVVVRVTTKQAGYTGLTHSRYHAQKPVHKIVGAKASLNHKVLAKHRYTQKQRANVAAHEFGHVLGLGHSKCKKSVMHATNRYAVVNGQDRLAIKRAYRKRQ
;
A
#
# COMPACT_ATOMS: atom_id res chain seq x y z
N MET A 1 -87.36 -0.20 -13.62
CA MET A 1 -86.83 1.18 -13.50
C MET A 1 -85.39 1.13 -14.03
N LEU A 2 -85.10 1.40 -15.32
CA LEU A 2 -84.92 2.73 -15.93
C LEU A 2 -84.39 3.76 -14.90
N THR A 3 -83.27 4.47 -15.04
CA THR A 3 -82.32 4.73 -16.14
C THR A 3 -81.26 5.65 -15.55
N GLN A 4 -79.99 5.53 -15.94
CA GLN A 4 -79.06 6.64 -16.22
C GLN A 4 -77.80 6.02 -16.86
N ARG A 5 -77.81 5.83 -18.18
CA ARG A 5 -77.40 6.75 -19.26
C ARG A 5 -75.88 7.08 -19.28
N LEU A 6 -75.28 6.59 -20.38
CA LEU A 6 -74.19 7.17 -21.20
C LEU A 6 -72.72 6.92 -20.77
N ARG A 7 -72.11 5.93 -21.43
CA ARG A 7 -70.67 5.80 -21.75
C ARG A 7 -70.24 6.94 -22.71
N PRO A 8 -68.95 7.10 -23.12
CA PRO A 8 -67.64 6.78 -22.52
C PRO A 8 -66.67 7.98 -22.55
N LEU A 9 -65.59 7.99 -21.76
CA LEU A 9 -64.38 8.74 -22.13
C LEU A 9 -63.20 7.77 -22.20
N MET A 10 -63.16 7.07 -23.34
CA MET A 10 -61.88 6.76 -23.97
C MET A 10 -61.10 8.06 -24.14
N GLN A 11 -59.78 7.97 -24.04
CA GLN A 11 -58.76 9.02 -24.24
C GLN A 11 -58.26 9.70 -22.96
N LEU A 12 -57.47 8.96 -22.19
CA LEU A 12 -56.12 9.42 -21.81
C LEU A 12 -55.28 8.21 -21.40
N ILE A 13 -54.98 7.38 -22.40
CA ILE A 13 -53.71 6.67 -22.41
C ILE A 13 -52.63 7.76 -22.48
N SER A 14 -51.53 7.55 -21.76
CA SER A 14 -50.24 8.25 -21.87
C SER A 14 -50.08 9.48 -20.97
N LEU A 15 -49.63 9.28 -19.72
CA LEU A 15 -48.40 9.93 -19.20
C LEU A 15 -48.06 9.49 -17.76
N LEU A 16 -47.98 8.18 -17.48
CA LEU A 16 -47.57 7.75 -16.14
C LEU A 16 -46.73 6.46 -16.13
N THR A 17 -45.86 6.26 -17.13
CA THR A 17 -44.88 5.16 -17.15
C THR A 17 -43.59 5.51 -17.94
N ALA A 18 -43.15 6.77 -17.95
CA ALA A 18 -42.01 7.19 -18.79
C ALA A 18 -40.85 7.88 -18.03
N THR A 19 -40.62 7.57 -16.75
CA THR A 19 -39.46 8.11 -16.00
C THR A 19 -38.58 7.07 -15.32
N VAL A 20 -38.91 5.77 -15.38
CA VAL A 20 -38.07 4.72 -14.75
C VAL A 20 -37.24 3.89 -15.77
N LEU A 21 -37.45 4.07 -17.08
CA LEU A 21 -36.81 3.23 -18.12
C LEU A 21 -35.65 3.89 -18.89
N LEU A 22 -35.17 5.07 -18.48
CA LEU A 22 -34.06 5.78 -19.16
C LEU A 22 -32.69 5.67 -18.46
N LEU A 23 -32.57 4.88 -17.39
CA LEU A 23 -31.29 4.67 -16.70
C LEU A 23 -30.53 3.39 -17.10
N TRP A 24 -31.03 2.63 -18.10
CA TRP A 24 -30.48 1.32 -18.49
C TRP A 24 -29.65 1.30 -19.78
N ALA A 25 -29.37 2.45 -20.41
CA ALA A 25 -28.72 2.49 -21.73
C ALA A 25 -27.49 3.39 -21.84
N PHE A 26 -26.97 3.92 -20.73
CA PHE A 26 -25.64 4.55 -20.74
C PHE A 26 -24.68 3.64 -20.00
N PRO A 27 -23.80 2.88 -20.70
CA PRO A 27 -22.64 2.33 -20.04
C PRO A 27 -21.82 3.52 -19.54
N LEU A 28 -21.94 3.81 -18.25
CA LEU A 28 -21.00 4.70 -17.55
C LEU A 28 -19.63 4.05 -17.69
N THR A 29 -18.89 4.46 -18.71
CA THR A 29 -17.46 4.18 -18.79
C THR A 29 -16.80 4.99 -17.70
N VAL A 30 -16.78 4.44 -16.48
CA VAL A 30 -15.91 4.95 -15.42
C VAL A 30 -14.49 4.65 -15.88
N THR A 31 -13.89 5.60 -16.59
CA THR A 31 -12.47 5.56 -16.91
C THR A 31 -11.71 5.67 -15.59
N ALA A 32 -11.29 4.53 -15.05
CA ALA A 32 -10.39 4.52 -13.91
C ALA A 32 -9.14 5.30 -14.31
N ALA A 33 -8.86 6.40 -13.59
CA ALA A 33 -7.64 7.16 -13.80
C ALA A 33 -6.43 6.22 -13.79
N ALA A 34 -5.55 6.36 -14.79
CA ALA A 34 -4.38 5.52 -14.91
C ALA A 34 -3.56 5.58 -13.61
N VAL A 35 -3.43 4.44 -12.93
CA VAL A 35 -2.61 4.35 -11.71
C VAL A 35 -1.16 4.54 -12.14
N ILE A 36 -0.58 5.71 -11.88
CA ILE A 36 0.86 5.93 -12.07
C ILE A 36 1.59 4.90 -11.22
N PRO A 37 2.28 3.92 -11.81
CA PRO A 37 2.75 2.81 -11.02
C PRO A 37 3.93 3.24 -10.15
N THR A 38 3.93 2.84 -8.88
CA THR A 38 5.06 3.09 -7.97
C THR A 38 6.35 2.51 -8.57
N PRO A 39 7.39 3.33 -8.83
CA PRO A 39 8.64 2.85 -9.40
C PRO A 39 9.29 1.76 -8.54
N HIS A 40 10.14 0.93 -9.15
CA HIS A 40 11.03 0.02 -8.42
C HIS A 40 12.42 0.04 -9.05
N TRP A 41 13.43 -0.16 -8.22
CA TRP A 41 14.85 -0.11 -8.62
C TRP A 41 15.57 -1.45 -8.40
N GLY A 42 15.01 -2.32 -7.57
CA GLY A 42 15.65 -3.56 -7.17
C GLY A 42 14.65 -4.64 -6.75
N SER A 43 15.13 -5.86 -6.60
CA SER A 43 14.41 -6.94 -5.92
C SER A 43 15.39 -7.89 -5.23
N TRP A 44 14.90 -8.63 -4.23
CA TRP A 44 15.63 -9.75 -3.67
C TRP A 44 15.45 -10.97 -4.56
N GLU A 45 16.47 -11.82 -4.64
CA GLU A 45 16.41 -13.10 -5.35
C GLU A 45 15.35 -14.05 -4.75
N THR A 46 15.18 -14.00 -3.44
CA THR A 46 14.13 -14.72 -2.71
C THR A 46 12.93 -13.84 -2.43
N LYS A 47 11.74 -14.46 -2.41
CA LYS A 47 10.50 -13.83 -1.93
C LYS A 47 10.30 -13.94 -0.42
N THR A 48 11.11 -14.73 0.29
CA THR A 48 11.12 -14.76 1.76
C THR A 48 12.31 -13.96 2.29
N ILE A 49 12.05 -12.75 2.76
CA ILE A 49 13.07 -11.83 3.26
C ILE A 49 13.05 -11.87 4.79
N THR A 50 14.17 -12.22 5.40
CA THR A 50 14.30 -12.21 6.86
C THR A 50 14.74 -10.85 7.38
N TYR A 51 14.13 -10.39 8.47
CA TYR A 51 14.50 -9.15 9.12
C TYR A 51 14.76 -9.34 10.62
N HIS A 52 15.67 -8.57 11.18
CA HIS A 52 15.95 -8.56 12.61
C HIS A 52 15.77 -7.14 13.17
N TYR A 53 14.99 -7.00 14.24
CA TYR A 53 14.87 -5.75 14.97
C TYR A 53 16.02 -5.64 15.98
N ALA A 54 17.01 -4.80 15.67
CA ALA A 54 18.17 -4.51 16.51
C ALA A 54 17.82 -3.48 17.61
N GLY A 55 16.93 -3.87 18.51
CA GLY A 55 16.54 -3.09 19.68
C GLY A 55 15.79 -3.92 20.71
N SER A 56 15.67 -3.38 21.92
CA SER A 56 15.03 -4.07 23.05
C SER A 56 13.52 -3.79 23.17
N SER A 57 13.05 -2.63 22.67
CA SER A 57 11.65 -2.19 22.85
C SER A 57 10.62 -3.16 22.24
N THR A 58 9.80 -3.76 23.08
CA THR A 58 8.67 -4.62 22.67
C THR A 58 7.64 -3.85 21.85
N TYR A 59 7.41 -2.58 22.18
CA TYR A 59 6.56 -1.66 21.42
C TYR A 59 7.01 -1.56 19.95
N TYR A 60 8.29 -1.25 19.72
CA TYR A 60 8.81 -1.10 18.36
C TYR A 60 8.98 -2.43 17.62
N ARG A 61 9.23 -3.52 18.34
CA ARG A 61 9.14 -4.87 17.79
C ARG A 61 7.75 -5.11 17.17
N LYS A 62 6.67 -4.76 17.90
CA LYS A 62 5.29 -4.86 17.42
C LYS A 62 5.01 -3.92 16.25
N VAL A 63 5.58 -2.72 16.23
CA VAL A 63 5.48 -1.77 15.09
C VAL A 63 6.06 -2.38 13.81
N TRP A 64 7.30 -2.91 13.85
CA TRP A 64 7.91 -3.55 12.69
C TRP A 64 7.16 -4.82 12.26
N GLN A 65 6.68 -5.64 13.22
CA GLN A 65 5.84 -6.81 12.90
C GLN A 65 4.51 -6.43 12.22
N ASN A 66 3.86 -5.35 12.66
CA ASN A 66 2.66 -4.82 12.01
C ASN A 66 2.95 -4.40 10.57
N ALA A 67 4.05 -3.69 10.33
CA ALA A 67 4.48 -3.29 9.00
C ALA A 67 4.76 -4.50 8.09
N ALA A 68 5.49 -5.50 8.59
CA ALA A 68 5.75 -6.75 7.87
C ALA A 68 4.43 -7.47 7.49
N ARG A 69 3.45 -7.53 8.40
CA ARG A 69 2.13 -8.09 8.11
C ARG A 69 1.40 -7.35 6.98
N GLN A 70 1.55 -6.04 6.85
CA GLN A 70 0.93 -5.30 5.75
C GLN A 70 1.45 -5.79 4.39
N TRP A 71 2.77 -5.92 4.24
CA TRP A 71 3.38 -6.45 3.01
C TRP A 71 3.09 -7.93 2.79
N ASN A 72 3.08 -8.75 3.84
CA ASN A 72 2.78 -10.18 3.72
C ASN A 72 1.37 -10.44 3.16
N ARG A 73 0.39 -9.58 3.49
CA ARG A 73 -0.98 -9.65 2.93
C ARG A 73 -1.06 -9.44 1.41
N THR A 74 0.00 -8.93 0.79
CA THR A 74 0.05 -8.81 -0.68
C THR A 74 0.23 -10.15 -1.38
N GLY A 75 0.69 -11.19 -0.66
CA GLY A 75 1.00 -12.51 -1.19
C GLY A 75 2.23 -12.57 -2.11
N THR A 76 2.94 -11.45 -2.33
CA THR A 76 4.08 -11.41 -3.27
C THR A 76 5.40 -11.72 -2.59
N VAL A 77 5.56 -11.28 -1.35
CA VAL A 77 6.75 -11.47 -0.52
C VAL A 77 6.32 -11.89 0.89
N ARG A 78 7.26 -12.45 1.63
CA ARG A 78 7.10 -12.81 3.03
C ARG A 78 8.26 -12.27 3.85
N LEU A 79 7.98 -11.24 4.64
CA LEU A 79 8.88 -10.73 5.68
C LEU A 79 8.74 -11.59 6.94
N LYS A 80 9.84 -12.23 7.36
CA LYS A 80 9.92 -13.11 8.53
C LYS A 80 10.98 -12.62 9.51
N THR A 81 10.75 -12.75 10.80
CA THR A 81 11.77 -12.40 11.81
C THR A 81 12.93 -13.39 11.82
N ALA A 82 14.16 -12.88 11.92
CA ALA A 82 15.37 -13.64 12.25
C ALA A 82 15.79 -13.41 13.70
N LYS A 83 16.42 -14.42 14.32
CA LYS A 83 16.88 -14.37 15.72
C LYS A 83 17.99 -13.34 15.90
N THR A 84 18.94 -13.28 14.97
CA THR A 84 20.10 -12.38 15.03
C THR A 84 20.25 -11.56 13.75
N ALA A 85 20.99 -10.45 13.84
CA ALA A 85 21.30 -9.62 12.67
C ALA A 85 22.12 -10.36 11.60
N ARG A 86 23.01 -11.29 12.00
CA ARG A 86 23.83 -12.08 11.05
C ARG A 86 23.00 -13.04 10.20
N GLN A 87 21.87 -13.51 10.72
CA GLN A 87 20.92 -14.40 10.03
C GLN A 87 19.85 -13.64 9.23
N ALA A 88 19.87 -12.31 9.28
CA ALA A 88 18.86 -11.46 8.67
C ALA A 88 19.36 -10.88 7.35
N HIS A 89 18.49 -10.87 6.34
CA HIS A 89 18.71 -10.06 5.14
C HIS A 89 18.64 -8.56 5.45
N VAL A 90 17.78 -8.20 6.40
CA VAL A 90 17.44 -6.81 6.74
C VAL A 90 17.62 -6.57 8.24
N VAL A 91 18.28 -5.46 8.60
CA VAL A 91 18.34 -5.00 10.00
C VAL A 91 17.48 -3.75 10.15
N VAL A 92 16.44 -3.84 10.98
CA VAL A 92 15.57 -2.71 11.31
C VAL A 92 15.87 -2.21 12.73
N ARG A 93 15.78 -0.90 12.94
CA ARG A 93 16.12 -0.28 14.24
C ARG A 93 15.28 0.96 14.52
N VAL A 94 15.52 1.56 15.68
CA VAL A 94 14.98 2.86 16.06
C VAL A 94 16.16 3.76 16.39
N THR A 95 16.11 5.01 15.97
CA THR A 95 17.10 6.02 16.31
C THR A 95 16.44 7.19 17.04
N THR A 96 17.23 7.87 17.86
CA THR A 96 16.87 9.11 18.55
C THR A 96 17.68 10.29 18.02
N LYS A 97 18.48 10.12 16.96
CA LYS A 97 19.20 11.22 16.33
C LYS A 97 18.19 12.21 15.73
N GLN A 98 18.38 13.49 15.99
CA GLN A 98 17.50 14.53 15.47
C GLN A 98 17.87 14.80 14.01
N ALA A 99 17.03 14.33 13.10
CA ALA A 99 17.15 14.54 11.68
C ALA A 99 15.74 14.74 11.12
N GLY A 100 15.60 15.49 10.02
CA GLY A 100 14.31 15.90 9.45
C GLY A 100 13.47 14.79 8.80
N TYR A 101 13.65 13.52 9.18
CA TYR A 101 12.95 12.36 8.61
C TYR A 101 12.32 11.47 9.68
N THR A 102 11.14 10.90 9.38
CA THR A 102 10.44 9.94 10.24
C THR A 102 10.99 8.53 10.14
N GLY A 103 11.57 8.19 8.99
CA GLY A 103 12.23 6.93 8.70
C GLY A 103 13.30 7.10 7.63
N LEU A 104 14.17 6.10 7.52
CA LEU A 104 15.26 6.09 6.55
C LEU A 104 15.68 4.66 6.24
N THR A 105 15.83 4.36 4.96
CA THR A 105 16.27 3.05 4.45
C THR A 105 17.53 3.20 3.60
N HIS A 106 18.48 2.28 3.80
CA HIS A 106 19.66 2.12 2.95
C HIS A 106 19.73 0.68 2.47
N SER A 107 20.03 0.49 1.21
CA SER A 107 20.15 -0.82 0.59
C SER A 107 21.54 -1.02 0.00
N ARG A 108 22.03 -2.25 0.06
CA ARG A 108 23.18 -2.74 -0.68
C ARG A 108 22.68 -3.62 -1.82
N TYR A 109 23.27 -3.47 -2.98
CA TYR A 109 22.85 -4.19 -4.17
C TYR A 109 24.04 -4.47 -5.08
N HIS A 110 23.89 -5.50 -5.92
CA HIS A 110 24.72 -5.65 -7.11
C HIS A 110 23.99 -5.03 -8.29
N ALA A 111 24.69 -4.17 -9.02
CA ALA A 111 24.15 -3.57 -10.22
C ALA A 111 23.88 -4.66 -11.28
N GLN A 112 22.62 -4.82 -11.64
CA GLN A 112 22.16 -5.71 -12.70
C GLN A 112 21.10 -4.98 -13.54
N LYS A 113 21.06 -5.27 -14.85
CA LYS A 113 20.04 -4.73 -15.76
C LYS A 113 18.92 -5.74 -16.00
N PRO A 114 17.66 -5.30 -16.20
CA PRO A 114 17.14 -3.94 -15.97
C PRO A 114 16.87 -3.57 -14.51
N VAL A 115 17.02 -4.49 -13.55
CA VAL A 115 16.69 -4.31 -12.12
C VAL A 115 17.82 -4.86 -11.27
N HIS A 116 18.24 -4.11 -10.26
CA HIS A 116 19.35 -4.48 -9.37
C HIS A 116 18.99 -5.64 -8.43
N LYS A 117 20.00 -6.44 -8.06
CA LYS A 117 19.86 -7.52 -7.07
C LYS A 117 20.16 -6.98 -5.68
N ILE A 118 19.16 -6.91 -4.82
CA ILE A 118 19.32 -6.48 -3.43
C ILE A 118 19.99 -7.60 -2.63
N VAL A 119 21.03 -7.25 -1.87
CA VAL A 119 21.83 -8.19 -1.06
C VAL A 119 21.92 -7.81 0.42
N GLY A 120 21.33 -6.68 0.81
CA GLY A 120 21.24 -6.29 2.20
C GLY A 120 20.50 -4.97 2.36
N ALA A 121 19.81 -4.76 3.47
CA ALA A 121 19.21 -3.47 3.76
C ALA A 121 19.21 -3.14 5.25
N LYS A 122 19.19 -1.84 5.55
CA LYS A 122 18.99 -1.31 6.89
C LYS A 122 17.87 -0.27 6.85
N ALA A 123 16.93 -0.37 7.77
CA ALA A 123 15.87 0.63 7.93
C ALA A 123 15.79 1.12 9.37
N SER A 124 15.40 2.38 9.56
CA SER A 124 15.25 2.97 10.88
C SER A 124 14.01 3.83 10.98
N LEU A 125 13.36 3.82 12.14
CA LEU A 125 12.40 4.86 12.53
C LEU A 125 13.07 5.89 13.43
N ASN A 126 12.70 7.17 13.28
CA ASN A 126 13.16 8.24 14.17
C ASN A 126 12.17 8.46 15.32
N HIS A 127 12.51 7.97 16.51
CA HIS A 127 11.64 8.10 17.68
C HIS A 127 11.36 9.56 18.05
N LYS A 128 12.38 10.44 18.04
CA LYS A 128 12.23 11.85 18.44
C LYS A 128 11.22 12.56 17.55
N VAL A 129 11.34 12.42 16.23
CA VAL A 129 10.42 13.04 15.26
C VAL A 129 9.00 12.48 15.42
N LEU A 130 8.88 11.14 15.46
CA LEU A 130 7.58 10.49 15.59
C LEU A 130 6.88 10.86 16.91
N ALA A 131 7.63 11.01 18.02
CA ALA A 131 7.11 11.46 19.31
C ALA A 131 6.70 12.94 19.28
N LYS A 132 7.57 13.83 18.78
CA LYS A 132 7.29 15.27 18.64
C LYS A 132 5.99 15.54 17.89
N HIS A 133 5.72 14.78 16.83
CA HIS A 133 4.50 14.92 16.01
C HIS A 133 3.35 13.97 16.43
N ARG A 134 3.45 13.38 17.63
CA ARG A 134 2.39 12.57 18.27
C ARG A 134 1.90 11.42 17.39
N TYR A 135 2.81 10.71 16.73
CA TYR A 135 2.46 9.55 15.91
C TYR A 135 1.93 8.42 16.78
N THR A 136 0.72 7.93 16.45
CA THR A 136 0.13 6.74 17.08
C THR A 136 0.88 5.48 16.68
N GLN A 137 0.67 4.36 17.39
CA GLN A 137 1.30 3.09 17.03
C GLN A 137 0.95 2.64 15.60
N LYS A 138 -0.28 2.87 15.14
CA LYS A 138 -0.71 2.57 13.77
C LYS A 138 0.05 3.42 12.76
N GLN A 139 0.19 4.72 13.01
CA GLN A 139 0.93 5.63 12.13
C GLN A 139 2.42 5.26 12.07
N ARG A 140 3.03 4.88 13.20
CA ARG A 140 4.42 4.38 13.21
C ARG A 140 4.56 3.08 12.41
N ALA A 141 3.57 2.20 12.45
CA ALA A 141 3.55 1.00 11.63
C ALA A 141 3.42 1.32 10.13
N ASN A 142 2.71 2.38 9.75
CA ASN A 142 2.64 2.84 8.36
C ASN A 142 3.98 3.41 7.87
N VAL A 143 4.68 4.19 8.71
CA VAL A 143 6.05 4.64 8.38
C VAL A 143 6.99 3.44 8.26
N ALA A 144 6.93 2.48 9.19
CA ALA A 144 7.73 1.26 9.06
C ALA A 144 7.37 0.44 7.80
N ALA A 145 6.10 0.44 7.38
CA ALA A 145 5.68 -0.21 6.15
C ALA A 145 6.22 0.53 4.92
N HIS A 146 6.26 1.86 4.93
CA HIS A 146 6.93 2.67 3.91
C HIS A 146 8.41 2.29 3.79
N GLU A 147 9.14 2.26 4.91
CA GLU A 147 10.54 1.82 4.93
C GLU A 147 10.71 0.39 4.42
N PHE A 148 9.82 -0.53 4.78
CA PHE A 148 9.86 -1.88 4.21
C PHE A 148 9.60 -1.89 2.70
N GLY A 149 8.81 -0.97 2.15
CA GLY A 149 8.68 -0.86 0.69
C GLY A 149 10.00 -0.50 0.02
N HIS A 150 10.80 0.40 0.60
CA HIS A 150 12.16 0.68 0.13
C HIS A 150 13.09 -0.52 0.28
N VAL A 151 13.04 -1.22 1.42
CA VAL A 151 13.78 -2.48 1.63
C VAL A 151 13.44 -3.51 0.56
N LEU A 152 12.19 -3.54 0.11
CA LEU A 152 11.70 -4.46 -0.90
C LEU A 152 11.98 -4.00 -2.34
N GLY A 153 12.58 -2.81 -2.53
CA GLY A 153 13.02 -2.30 -3.83
C GLY A 153 12.09 -1.29 -4.49
N LEU A 154 11.07 -0.79 -3.78
CA LEU A 154 10.15 0.24 -4.29
C LEU A 154 10.71 1.66 -4.07
N GLY A 155 10.41 2.55 -5.01
CA GLY A 155 10.60 3.99 -4.88
C GLY A 155 9.35 4.69 -4.32
N HIS A 156 9.36 6.02 -4.36
CA HIS A 156 8.19 6.81 -3.96
C HIS A 156 7.07 6.76 -4.99
N SER A 157 5.84 6.59 -4.51
CA SER A 157 4.64 6.73 -5.31
C SER A 157 4.20 8.20 -5.39
N LYS A 158 3.68 8.62 -6.55
CA LYS A 158 2.99 9.91 -6.71
C LYS A 158 1.56 9.88 -6.12
N CYS A 159 1.03 8.70 -5.82
CA CYS A 159 -0.34 8.55 -5.31
C CYS A 159 -0.39 8.77 -3.79
N LYS A 160 -1.14 9.77 -3.33
CA LYS A 160 -1.32 10.07 -1.89
C LYS A 160 -1.93 8.92 -1.08
N LYS A 161 -2.65 8.00 -1.74
CA LYS A 161 -3.23 6.82 -1.10
C LYS A 161 -2.23 5.66 -0.95
N SER A 162 -1.06 5.71 -1.59
CA SER A 162 -0.04 4.66 -1.50
C SER A 162 0.70 4.71 -0.16
N VAL A 163 1.05 3.54 0.39
CA VAL A 163 1.98 3.49 1.53
C VAL A 163 3.35 4.10 1.17
N MET A 164 3.70 4.10 -0.12
CA MET A 164 4.95 4.61 -0.68
C MET A 164 4.89 6.10 -1.05
N HIS A 165 3.84 6.83 -0.70
CA HIS A 165 3.87 8.29 -0.81
C HIS A 165 4.93 8.87 0.15
N ALA A 166 5.76 9.81 -0.33
CA ALA A 166 6.93 10.30 0.41
C ALA A 166 6.60 10.87 1.80
N THR A 167 5.43 11.51 1.95
CA THR A 167 4.96 12.06 3.24
C THR A 167 3.90 11.19 3.92
N ASN A 168 3.88 9.88 3.65
CA ASN A 168 2.86 8.99 4.17
C ASN A 168 2.86 8.93 5.72
N ARG A 169 1.68 9.16 6.29
CA ARG A 169 1.37 8.91 7.71
C ARG A 169 0.19 7.95 7.91
N TYR A 170 -0.74 7.91 6.96
CA TYR A 170 -2.06 7.30 7.14
C TYR A 170 -2.31 6.07 6.26
N ALA A 171 -1.76 6.05 5.05
CA ALA A 171 -1.95 4.95 4.12
C ALA A 171 -1.29 3.67 4.62
N VAL A 172 -2.04 2.58 4.49
CA VAL A 172 -1.55 1.21 4.63
C VAL A 172 -1.21 0.64 3.26
N VAL A 173 -0.42 -0.44 3.21
CA VAL A 173 -0.19 -1.20 1.97
C VAL A 173 -1.54 -1.58 1.36
N ASN A 174 -1.77 -1.19 0.10
CA ASN A 174 -3.04 -1.44 -0.59
C ASN A 174 -2.85 -2.08 -1.96
N GLY A 175 -3.93 -2.13 -2.76
CA GLY A 175 -3.96 -2.78 -4.07
C GLY A 175 -2.90 -2.24 -5.04
N GLN A 176 -2.61 -0.94 -5.04
CA GLN A 176 -1.60 -0.37 -5.92
C GLN A 176 -0.18 -0.80 -5.51
N ASP A 177 0.08 -0.89 -4.21
CA ASP A 177 1.37 -1.30 -3.66
C ASP A 177 1.60 -2.78 -3.93
N ARG A 178 0.53 -3.59 -3.89
CA ARG A 178 0.53 -4.99 -4.33
C ARG A 178 0.90 -5.12 -5.81
N LEU A 179 0.36 -4.28 -6.69
CA LEU A 179 0.72 -4.30 -8.11
C LEU A 179 2.19 -3.90 -8.33
N ALA A 180 2.65 -2.88 -7.61
CA ALA A 180 4.04 -2.42 -7.67
C ALA A 180 5.03 -3.51 -7.23
N ILE A 181 4.79 -4.15 -6.09
CA ILE A 181 5.64 -5.24 -5.61
C ILE A 181 5.59 -6.46 -6.53
N LYS A 182 4.42 -6.80 -7.09
CA LYS A 182 4.30 -7.88 -8.09
C LYS A 182 5.16 -7.60 -9.32
N ARG A 183 5.22 -6.35 -9.79
CA ARG A 183 6.08 -5.98 -10.91
C ARG A 183 7.56 -6.09 -10.52
N ALA A 184 7.94 -5.61 -9.35
CA ALA A 184 9.32 -5.66 -8.89
C ALA A 184 9.87 -7.11 -8.78
N TYR A 185 9.03 -8.10 -8.47
CA TYR A 185 9.41 -9.51 -8.27
C TYR A 185 8.90 -10.44 -9.39
N ARG A 186 8.53 -9.89 -10.55
CA ARG A 186 8.22 -10.70 -11.71
C ARG A 186 9.53 -11.30 -12.21
N LYS A 187 9.65 -12.63 -12.19
CA LYS A 187 10.74 -13.33 -12.89
C LYS A 187 10.71 -12.88 -14.34
N ARG A 188 11.86 -12.52 -14.88
CA ARG A 188 11.96 -12.22 -16.31
C ARG A 188 11.84 -13.54 -17.05
N GLN A 189 10.93 -13.57 -18.02
CA GLN A 189 11.08 -14.44 -19.19
C GLN A 189 12.24 -13.89 -20.00
#